data_AF-A0A936JAP4-F1
#
_entry.id   AF-A0A936JAP4-F1
#
_cell.length_a   1.000
_cell.length_b   1.000
_cell.length_c   1.000
_cell.angle_alpha   90.00
_cell.angle_beta   90.00
_cell.angle_gamma   90.00
#
_symmetry.space_group_name_H-M   'P 1'
#
loop_
_entity.id
_entity.type
_entity.pdbx_description
1 polymer ?
#
loop_
_entity_poly.entity_id
_entity_poly.type
_entity_poly.pdbx_seq_one_letter_code
_entity_poly.pdbx_strand_id
1 'polypeptide(L)'
;MYFDNKYVIAALKTVIPAGKPSLDALRDELEPIVKAEKKAEIFNSKISGKDIFEIASTYGITVDTASNVAYNSTFVPNLGTDGKIVSTAFATGINTVSKAVGTKDGLVVMKPYNKLAPPSNITDFSFYKGQIGVNTRRSAPNLIMNALKKGAQIVDERSKFF
;
A
#
# COMPACT_ATOMS: atom_id res chain seq x y z
N MET A 1 -17.87 9.43 -40.71
CA MET A 1 -18.77 9.25 -39.55
C MET A 1 -18.24 8.07 -38.75
N TYR A 2 -17.58 8.32 -37.62
CA TYR A 2 -16.97 7.28 -36.79
C TYR A 2 -18.00 6.79 -35.76
N PHE A 3 -18.46 5.55 -35.88
CA PHE A 3 -19.06 4.79 -34.79
C PHE A 3 -18.32 3.46 -34.70
N ASP A 4 -17.32 3.41 -33.83
CA ASP A 4 -16.56 2.21 -33.54
C ASP A 4 -17.32 1.47 -32.42
N ASN A 5 -18.12 0.46 -32.78
CA ASN A 5 -18.91 -0.34 -31.86
C ASN A 5 -17.98 -1.10 -30.89
N LYS A 6 -17.77 -0.53 -29.71
CA LYS A 6 -17.01 -1.18 -28.62
C LYS A 6 -17.93 -2.12 -27.85
N TYR A 7 -17.86 -3.41 -28.16
CA TYR A 7 -18.53 -4.45 -27.38
C TYR A 7 -17.72 -4.75 -26.11
N VAL A 8 -18.39 -4.73 -24.96
CA VAL A 8 -17.83 -5.17 -23.69
C VAL A 8 -18.50 -6.48 -23.31
N ILE A 9 -17.73 -7.57 -23.31
CA ILE A 9 -18.20 -8.88 -22.85
C ILE A 9 -17.72 -9.05 -21.40
N ALA A 10 -18.66 -9.10 -20.46
CA ALA A 10 -18.37 -9.37 -19.05
C ALA A 10 -18.72 -10.82 -18.71
N ALA A 11 -17.75 -11.57 -18.21
CA ALA A 11 -17.97 -12.92 -17.67
C ALA A 11 -17.98 -12.87 -16.13
N LEU A 12 -19.02 -13.43 -15.53
CA LEU A 12 -19.16 -13.49 -14.07
C LEU A 12 -18.33 -14.67 -13.53
N LYS A 13 -17.21 -14.38 -12.87
CA LYS A 13 -16.34 -15.42 -12.27
C LYS A 13 -16.96 -15.99 -10.99
N THR A 14 -17.38 -15.12 -10.07
CA THR A 14 -17.93 -15.51 -8.76
C THR A 14 -18.85 -14.42 -8.22
N VAL A 15 -19.95 -14.80 -7.55
CA VAL A 15 -20.80 -13.86 -6.80
C VAL A 15 -20.36 -13.87 -5.34
N ILE A 16 -19.89 -12.72 -4.85
CA ILE A 16 -19.58 -12.53 -3.44
C ILE A 16 -20.78 -11.83 -2.79
N PRO A 17 -21.52 -12.50 -1.88
CA PRO A 17 -22.67 -11.89 -1.22
C PRO A 17 -22.23 -10.67 -0.39
N ALA A 18 -23.13 -9.69 -0.26
CA ALA A 18 -22.88 -8.50 0.53
C ALA A 18 -22.59 -8.87 1.99
N GLY A 19 -21.42 -8.51 2.50
CA GLY A 19 -20.98 -8.88 3.84
C GLY A 19 -19.47 -9.09 3.91
N LYS A 20 -19.01 -9.77 4.97
CA LYS A 20 -17.62 -10.20 5.05
C LYS A 20 -17.43 -11.38 4.10
N PRO A 21 -16.60 -11.26 3.06
CA PRO A 21 -16.35 -12.35 2.13
C PRO A 21 -15.68 -13.55 2.83
N SER A 22 -15.91 -14.76 2.32
CA SER A 22 -15.29 -15.97 2.84
C SER A 22 -13.78 -16.01 2.55
N LEU A 23 -13.01 -16.72 3.37
CA LEU A 23 -11.57 -16.85 3.19
C LEU A 23 -11.21 -17.41 1.80
N ASP A 24 -11.99 -18.38 1.31
CA ASP A 24 -11.78 -18.97 -0.01
C ASP A 24 -11.98 -17.97 -1.15
N ALA A 25 -12.89 -17.00 -0.99
CA ALA A 25 -13.12 -15.96 -2.00
C ALA A 25 -11.96 -14.95 -2.08
N LEU A 26 -11.20 -14.76 -1.01
CA LEU A 26 -10.00 -13.89 -0.99
C LEU A 26 -8.70 -14.67 -1.04
N ARG A 27 -8.72 -15.99 -1.16
CA ARG A 27 -7.51 -16.79 -1.10
C ARG A 27 -6.50 -16.35 -2.14
N ASP A 28 -6.94 -16.14 -3.38
CA ASP A 28 -6.10 -15.67 -4.49
C ASP A 28 -5.45 -14.30 -4.20
N GLU A 29 -6.12 -13.43 -3.43
CA GLU A 29 -5.63 -12.11 -3.06
C GLU A 29 -4.71 -12.13 -1.82
N LEU A 30 -5.05 -12.93 -0.81
CA LEU A 30 -4.35 -12.99 0.47
C LEU A 30 -3.13 -13.91 0.44
N GLU A 31 -3.17 -15.00 -0.32
CA GLU A 31 -2.07 -15.96 -0.42
C GLU A 31 -0.72 -15.33 -0.80
N PRO A 32 -0.61 -14.44 -1.81
CA PRO A 32 0.68 -13.79 -2.11
C PRO A 32 1.15 -12.89 -0.97
N ILE A 33 0.23 -12.19 -0.28
CA ILE A 33 0.54 -11.31 0.84
C ILE A 33 1.10 -12.11 2.02
N VAL A 34 0.40 -13.17 2.43
CA VAL A 34 0.81 -14.02 3.55
C VAL A 34 2.12 -14.77 3.23
N LYS A 35 2.31 -15.21 1.98
CA LYS A 35 3.58 -15.82 1.56
C LYS A 35 4.73 -14.82 1.66
N ALA A 36 4.54 -13.57 1.25
CA ALA A 36 5.57 -12.54 1.38
C ALA A 36 5.91 -12.25 2.85
N GLU A 37 4.91 -12.19 3.73
CA GLU A 37 5.10 -12.02 5.18
C GLU A 37 5.84 -13.19 5.81
N LYS A 38 5.48 -14.43 5.47
CA LYS A 38 6.18 -15.62 5.96
C LYS A 38 7.62 -15.72 5.47
N LYS A 39 7.89 -15.33 4.22
CA LYS A 39 9.26 -15.22 3.72
C LYS A 39 10.06 -14.18 4.50
N ALA A 40 9.46 -13.03 4.81
CA ALA A 40 10.10 -12.01 5.63
C ALA A 40 10.40 -12.51 7.04
N GLU A 41 9.48 -13.23 7.67
CA GLU A 41 9.65 -13.82 9.01
C GLU A 41 10.81 -14.82 9.04
N ILE A 42 10.84 -15.77 8.11
CA ILE A 42 11.93 -16.75 8.00
C ILE A 42 13.27 -16.05 7.73
N PHE A 43 13.27 -15.04 6.86
CA PHE A 43 14.48 -14.29 6.55
C PHE A 43 15.00 -13.53 7.79
N ASN A 44 14.10 -12.90 8.54
CA ASN A 44 14.41 -12.23 9.80
C ASN A 44 15.09 -13.14 10.81
N SER A 45 14.65 -14.40 10.92
CA SER A 45 15.31 -15.40 11.77
C SER A 45 16.75 -15.71 11.30
N LYS A 46 17.04 -15.66 10.00
CA LYS A 46 18.37 -15.94 9.43
C LYS A 46 19.36 -14.79 9.52
N ILE A 47 18.87 -13.55 9.60
CA ILE A 47 19.69 -12.33 9.64
C ILE A 47 19.83 -11.74 11.05
N SER A 48 19.20 -12.37 12.05
CA SER A 48 19.23 -11.88 13.44
C SER A 48 20.68 -11.72 13.92
N GLY A 49 21.01 -10.52 14.42
CA GLY A 49 22.34 -10.19 14.93
C GLY A 49 23.41 -9.86 13.89
N LYS A 50 23.10 -9.89 12.58
CA LYS A 50 24.04 -9.56 11.51
C LYS A 50 23.99 -8.09 11.10
N ASP A 51 25.13 -7.52 10.69
CA ASP A 51 25.16 -6.19 10.07
C ASP A 51 24.63 -6.25 8.62
N ILE A 52 24.11 -5.13 8.11
CA ILE A 52 23.62 -5.00 6.73
C ILE A 52 24.69 -5.38 5.70
N PHE A 53 25.97 -5.11 5.97
CA PHE A 53 27.08 -5.49 5.09
C PHE A 53 27.35 -7.00 5.10
N GLU A 54 27.17 -7.68 6.23
CA GLU A 54 27.31 -9.14 6.33
C GLU A 54 26.17 -9.85 5.62
N ILE A 55 24.95 -9.33 5.78
CA ILE A 55 23.76 -9.79 5.05
C ILE A 55 24.02 -9.63 3.54
N ALA A 56 24.52 -8.46 3.13
CA ALA A 56 24.79 -8.17 1.73
C ALA A 56 25.81 -9.15 1.11
N SER A 57 26.92 -9.39 1.82
CA SER A 57 27.94 -10.38 1.43
C SER A 57 27.37 -11.80 1.34
N THR A 58 26.57 -12.22 2.32
CA THR A 58 25.97 -13.57 2.36
C THR A 58 25.08 -13.85 1.14
N TYR A 59 24.35 -12.84 0.67
CA TYR A 59 23.41 -12.97 -0.44
C TYR A 59 23.94 -12.43 -1.77
N GLY A 60 25.21 -11.98 -1.83
CA GLY A 60 25.83 -11.44 -3.04
C GLY A 60 25.14 -10.18 -3.56
N ILE A 61 24.56 -9.37 -2.67
CA ILE A 61 23.86 -8.13 -3.02
C ILE A 61 24.70 -6.91 -2.61
N THR A 62 24.45 -5.77 -3.26
CA THR A 62 25.10 -4.50 -2.93
C THR A 62 24.22 -3.68 -1.98
N VAL A 63 24.82 -3.06 -0.97
CA VAL A 63 24.11 -2.09 -0.11
C VAL A 63 24.00 -0.76 -0.85
N ASP A 64 22.78 -0.24 -0.94
CA ASP A 64 22.50 1.07 -1.52
C ASP A 64 22.04 2.06 -0.45
N THR A 65 22.21 3.36 -0.72
CA THR A 65 21.89 4.44 0.22
C THR A 65 20.82 5.36 -0.35
N ALA A 66 19.66 5.37 0.28
CA ALA A 66 18.60 6.34 0.00
C ALA A 66 18.77 7.58 0.89
N SER A 67 18.83 8.75 0.24
CA SER A 67 18.91 10.07 0.91
C SER A 67 17.64 10.87 0.69
N ASN A 68 17.35 11.79 1.62
CA ASN A 68 16.21 12.71 1.55
C ASN A 68 14.82 12.03 1.50
N VAL A 69 14.65 10.90 2.19
CA VAL A 69 13.37 10.21 2.31
C VAL A 69 12.55 10.86 3.44
N ALA A 70 11.57 11.68 3.06
CA ALA A 70 10.62 12.27 4.00
C ALA A 70 9.57 11.23 4.45
N TYR A 71 8.98 11.43 5.63
CA TYR A 71 7.94 10.54 6.16
C TYR A 71 6.70 10.46 5.26
N ASN A 72 6.33 11.57 4.63
CA ASN A 72 5.23 11.64 3.66
C ASN A 72 5.66 11.25 2.24
N SER A 73 6.89 10.77 2.04
CA SER A 73 7.33 10.30 0.74
C SER A 73 6.57 9.03 0.38
N THR A 74 5.96 9.03 -0.79
CA THR A 74 5.33 7.83 -1.35
C THR A 74 6.32 6.98 -2.13
N PHE A 75 7.50 7.53 -2.44
CA PHE A 75 8.52 6.90 -3.26
C PHE A 75 9.87 6.88 -2.54
N VAL A 76 10.57 5.75 -2.61
CA VAL A 76 11.94 5.61 -2.14
C VAL A 76 12.83 5.36 -3.35
N PRO A 77 13.92 6.13 -3.55
CA PRO A 77 14.86 5.89 -4.64
C PRO A 77 15.29 4.43 -4.69
N ASN A 78 15.31 3.85 -5.89
CA ASN A 78 15.69 2.46 -6.19
C ASN A 78 14.82 1.35 -5.57
N LEU A 79 13.89 1.68 -4.66
CA LEU A 79 12.98 0.74 -3.99
C LEU A 79 11.51 0.93 -4.39
N GLY A 80 11.18 2.03 -5.07
CA GLY A 80 9.84 2.26 -5.61
C GLY A 80 8.84 2.75 -4.58
N THR A 81 7.56 2.47 -4.84
CA THR A 81 6.42 3.02 -4.11
C THR A 81 5.87 1.98 -3.13
N ASP A 82 6.39 1.96 -1.90
CA ASP A 82 5.86 1.12 -0.84
C ASP A 82 5.92 1.82 0.53
N GLY A 83 4.74 2.15 1.06
CA GLY A 83 4.61 2.81 2.36
C GLY A 83 5.12 1.97 3.54
N LYS A 84 5.21 0.63 3.40
CA LYS A 84 5.79 -0.24 4.44
C LYS A 84 7.28 -0.02 4.61
N ILE A 85 7.99 0.36 3.54
CA ILE A 85 9.43 0.67 3.58
C ILE A 85 9.64 1.94 4.41
N VAL A 86 8.93 3.00 4.06
CA VAL A 86 9.04 4.31 4.75
C VAL A 86 8.63 4.15 6.21
N SER A 87 7.51 3.50 6.51
CA SER A 87 7.08 3.31 7.90
C SER A 87 8.09 2.51 8.73
N THR A 88 8.66 1.44 8.16
CA THR A 88 9.65 0.60 8.87
C THR A 88 10.98 1.35 9.08
N ALA A 89 11.44 2.13 8.10
CA ALA A 89 12.63 2.97 8.25
C ALA A 89 12.45 3.99 9.38
N PHE A 90 11.29 4.65 9.46
CA PHE A 90 10.98 5.61 10.51
C PHE A 90 10.72 4.95 11.88
N ALA A 91 10.29 3.68 11.93
CA ALA A 91 10.15 2.94 13.18
C ALA A 91 11.47 2.35 13.72
N THR A 92 12.45 2.08 12.85
CA THR A 92 13.73 1.43 13.21
C THR A 92 14.71 2.42 13.83
N GLY A 93 15.39 2.12 14.93
CA GLY A 93 16.39 3.00 15.55
C GLY A 93 17.49 3.51 14.58
N ILE A 94 18.12 4.63 14.93
CA ILE A 94 19.30 5.11 14.18
C ILE A 94 20.45 4.13 14.38
N ASN A 95 21.19 3.83 13.31
CA ASN A 95 22.29 2.87 13.24
C ASN A 95 21.92 1.42 13.59
N THR A 96 20.64 1.09 13.70
CA THR A 96 20.18 -0.29 13.90
C THR A 96 19.64 -0.88 12.61
N VAL A 97 19.82 -2.20 12.45
CA VAL A 97 19.30 -2.94 11.30
C VAL A 97 17.80 -3.18 11.51
N SER A 98 16.99 -2.86 10.51
CA SER A 98 15.55 -3.06 10.53
C SER A 98 15.19 -4.54 10.39
N LYS A 99 13.95 -4.87 10.73
CA LYS A 99 13.35 -6.12 10.24
C LYS A 99 13.23 -6.04 8.72
N ALA A 100 13.36 -7.18 8.05
CA ALA A 100 13.07 -7.36 6.64
C ALA A 100 11.58 -7.11 6.39
N VAL A 101 11.29 -6.31 5.36
CA VAL A 101 9.94 -5.95 4.93
C VAL A 101 9.68 -6.59 3.57
N GLY A 102 8.54 -7.27 3.43
CA GLY A 102 8.06 -7.75 2.14
C GLY A 102 7.48 -6.62 1.30
N THR A 103 8.08 -6.41 0.12
CA THR A 103 7.63 -5.48 -0.91
C THR A 103 7.10 -6.28 -2.11
N LYS A 104 6.57 -5.57 -3.12
CA LYS A 104 6.11 -6.21 -4.37
C LYS A 104 7.24 -6.94 -5.11
N ASP A 105 8.45 -6.40 -5.02
CA ASP A 105 9.60 -6.86 -5.80
C ASP A 105 10.59 -7.71 -4.97
N GLY A 106 10.38 -7.86 -3.66
CA GLY A 106 11.24 -8.70 -2.82
C GLY A 106 11.20 -8.41 -1.33
N LEU A 107 12.34 -8.63 -0.67
CA LEU A 107 12.55 -8.33 0.74
C LEU A 107 13.56 -7.19 0.85
N VAL A 108 13.26 -6.22 1.71
CA VAL A 108 14.13 -5.05 1.94
C VAL A 108 14.53 -4.99 3.41
N VAL A 109 15.82 -4.80 3.67
CA VAL A 109 16.39 -4.52 4.99
C VAL A 109 17.04 -3.14 4.94
N MET A 110 16.88 -2.36 6.01
CA MET A 110 17.33 -0.97 6.05
C MET A 110 18.10 -0.70 7.34
N LYS A 111 19.04 0.25 7.27
CA LYS A 111 19.77 0.77 8.44
C LYS A 111 19.71 2.30 8.40
N PRO A 112 18.83 2.95 9.18
CA PRO A 112 18.71 4.40 9.16
C PRO A 112 19.98 5.06 9.72
N TYR A 113 20.68 5.88 8.91
CA TYR A 113 21.87 6.62 9.38
C TYR A 113 21.54 7.95 10.05
N ASN A 114 20.50 8.63 9.56
CA ASN A 114 20.03 9.88 10.09
C ASN A 114 18.50 9.91 10.05
N LYS A 115 17.89 10.54 11.03
CA LYS A 115 16.47 10.85 11.05
C LYS A 115 16.29 12.31 11.42
N LEU A 116 15.57 13.02 10.56
CA LEU A 116 15.08 14.35 10.91
C LEU A 116 14.15 14.21 12.11
N ALA A 117 14.40 15.01 13.15
CA ALA A 117 13.48 15.08 14.27
C ALA A 117 12.10 15.51 13.75
N PRO A 118 11.01 14.88 14.23
CA PRO A 118 9.68 15.38 13.91
C PRO A 118 9.60 16.86 14.34
N PRO A 119 8.94 17.73 13.57
CA PRO A 119 8.80 19.12 13.95
C PRO A 119 8.20 19.20 15.35
N SER A 120 8.91 19.88 16.25
CA SER A 120 8.49 20.07 17.64
C SER A 120 7.19 20.88 17.65
N ASN A 121 6.11 20.26 18.11
CA ASN A 121 4.77 20.84 18.27
C ASN A 121 4.20 21.46 16.99
N ILE A 122 3.44 20.67 16.23
CA ILE A 122 2.45 21.22 15.29
C ILE A 122 1.37 21.90 16.14
N THR A 123 1.50 23.20 16.36
CA THR A 123 0.48 24.01 17.05
C THR A 123 -0.60 24.50 16.09
N ASP A 124 -0.25 24.65 14.80
CA ASP A 124 -1.17 25.06 13.76
C ASP A 124 -1.56 23.89 12.84
N PHE A 125 -2.81 23.47 12.96
CA PHE A 125 -3.41 22.45 12.11
C PHE A 125 -4.23 23.03 10.94
N SER A 126 -4.24 24.35 10.75
CA SER A 126 -5.10 25.03 9.76
C SER A 126 -4.80 24.57 8.33
N PHE A 127 -3.52 24.36 8.01
CA PHE A 127 -3.10 23.78 6.74
C PHE A 127 -3.70 22.39 6.51
N TYR A 128 -3.55 21.48 7.48
CA TYR A 128 -4.08 20.12 7.39
C TYR A 128 -5.62 20.10 7.34
N LYS A 129 -6.29 20.94 8.12
CA LYS A 129 -7.75 21.10 8.08
C LYS A 129 -8.21 21.59 6.70
N GLY A 130 -7.52 22.56 6.12
CA GLY A 130 -7.80 23.05 4.77
C GLY A 130 -7.64 21.94 3.72
N GLN A 131 -6.54 21.20 3.77
CA GLN A 131 -6.27 20.10 2.85
C GLN A 131 -7.31 18.97 2.95
N ILE A 132 -7.65 18.54 4.18
CA ILE A 132 -8.69 17.55 4.43
C ILE A 132 -10.05 18.08 3.94
N GLY A 133 -10.38 19.34 4.24
CA GLY A 133 -11.62 19.96 3.81
C GLY A 133 -11.80 19.98 2.29
N VAL A 134 -10.75 20.31 1.54
CA VAL A 134 -10.77 20.29 0.07
C VAL A 134 -10.96 18.87 -0.45
N ASN A 135 -10.22 17.88 0.08
CA ASN A 135 -10.33 16.48 -0.36
C ASN A 135 -11.71 15.89 -0.07
N THR A 136 -12.29 16.18 1.10
CA THR A 136 -13.65 15.77 1.48
C THR A 136 -14.67 16.38 0.54
N ARG A 137 -14.59 17.69 0.26
CA ARG A 137 -15.52 18.37 -0.67
C ARG A 137 -15.44 17.81 -2.09
N ARG A 138 -14.25 17.47 -2.58
CA ARG A 138 -14.08 16.84 -3.91
C ARG A 138 -14.68 15.44 -3.98
N SER A 139 -14.68 14.70 -2.87
CA SER A 139 -15.19 13.33 -2.79
C SER A 139 -16.70 13.26 -2.50
N ALA A 140 -17.27 14.32 -1.91
CA ALA A 140 -18.64 14.38 -1.46
C ALA A 140 -19.68 14.06 -2.56
N PRO A 141 -19.59 14.58 -3.80
CA PRO A 141 -20.58 14.27 -4.83
C PRO A 141 -20.68 12.78 -5.16
N ASN A 142 -19.55 12.07 -5.23
CA ASN A 142 -19.53 10.62 -5.48
C ASN A 142 -20.11 9.83 -4.30
N LEU A 143 -19.77 10.22 -3.08
CA LEU A 143 -20.30 9.58 -1.87
C LEU A 143 -21.82 9.79 -1.76
N ILE A 144 -22.29 11.01 -1.97
CA ILE A 144 -23.71 11.37 -1.94
C ILE A 144 -24.46 10.61 -3.05
N MET A 145 -23.94 10.60 -4.27
CA MET A 145 -24.54 9.86 -5.39
C MET A 145 -24.64 8.36 -5.09
N ASN A 146 -23.59 7.74 -4.53
CA ASN A 146 -23.62 6.34 -4.14
C ASN A 146 -24.61 6.07 -2.99
N ALA A 147 -24.72 6.98 -2.02
CA ALA A 147 -25.69 6.88 -0.94
C ALA A 147 -27.14 7.00 -1.46
N LEU A 148 -27.41 7.98 -2.34
CA LEU A 148 -28.70 8.15 -3.00
C LEU A 148 -29.08 6.92 -3.83
N LYS A 149 -28.15 6.36 -4.60
CA LYS A 149 -28.36 5.12 -5.35
C LYS A 149 -28.69 3.92 -4.47
N LYS A 150 -28.06 3.80 -3.29
CA LYS A 150 -28.37 2.73 -2.32
C LYS A 150 -29.71 2.93 -1.63
N GLY A 151 -30.11 4.19 -1.38
CA GLY A 151 -31.39 4.53 -0.75
C GLY A 151 -32.58 4.49 -1.71
N ALA A 152 -32.34 4.63 -3.01
CA ALA A 152 -33.37 4.49 -4.04
C ALA A 152 -33.59 3.01 -4.40
N GLN A 153 -34.84 2.58 -4.51
CA GLN A 153 -35.18 1.31 -5.15
C GLN A 153 -35.03 1.46 -6.67
N ILE A 154 -33.84 1.16 -7.19
CA ILE A 154 -33.55 1.19 -8.62
C ILE A 154 -33.79 -0.22 -9.18
N VAL A 155 -34.80 -0.39 -10.02
CA VAL A 155 -35.03 -1.61 -10.82
C VAL A 155 -34.30 -1.44 -12.16
N ASP A 156 -33.30 -2.27 -12.41
CA ASP A 156 -32.54 -2.25 -13.66
C ASP A 156 -33.14 -3.23 -14.67
N GLU A 157 -33.83 -2.70 -15.69
CA GLU A 157 -34.48 -3.51 -16.73
C GLU A 157 -33.65 -3.63 -18.02
N ARG A 158 -32.38 -3.21 -18.02
CA ARG A 158 -31.55 -3.22 -19.24
C ARG A 158 -31.36 -4.62 -19.84
N SER A 159 -31.42 -5.67 -19.03
CA SER A 159 -31.38 -7.08 -19.49
C SER A 159 -32.66 -7.55 -20.19
N LYS A 160 -33.76 -6.80 -20.11
CA LYS A 160 -35.00 -7.10 -20.85
C LYS A 160 -35.04 -6.46 -22.23
N PHE A 161 -34.10 -5.54 -22.52
CA PHE A 161 -34.09 -4.72 -23.72
C PHE A 161 -32.98 -5.06 -24.73
N PHE A 162 -31.94 -5.81 -24.32
CA PHE A 162 -30.81 -6.22 -25.15
C PHE A 162 -30.59 -7.73 -25.09
#